data_AF-A0A3D4AWS6-F1
#
_entry.id   AF-A0A3D4AWS6-F1
#
_cell.length_a   1.000
_cell.length_b   1.000
_cell.length_c   1.000
_cell.angle_alpha   90.00
_cell.angle_beta   90.00
_cell.angle_gamma   90.00
#
_symmetry.space_group_name_H-M   'P 1'
#
loop_
_entity.id
_entity.type
_entity.pdbx_description
1 polymer ?
#
loop_
_entity_poly.entity_id
_entity_poly.type
_entity_poly.pdbx_seq_one_letter_code
_entity_poly.pdbx_strand_id
1 'polypeptide(L)'
;GALGLCDHKDLDYERRLRKWAGLYMNEDPEAPNYDPEHKIIRSLYNGSRGPLLRKATALDWTGDPIEENRFVLLHGERNYQEMLAHFKDYTDIIGDHPSNLVATGLGYDAYALTGEEKYRNWVLEYVDAWADRARENNGILPSNIGLDGKIGGACDGKWWGGCYGWGFTTVIPQNGQPAHRNTVPLGIAGFGNALLLTGDQSYVGVWRTMLDAVNMNKKETDGQTMYPNMFGDEGWYHFTPEPFANGALNIYFW
;
A
#
# COMPACT_ATOMS: atom_id res chain seq x y z
N GLY A 1 10.11 -7.80 -6.80
CA GLY A 1 11.17 -8.63 -6.20
C GLY A 1 12.49 -8.24 -6.84
N ALA A 2 13.55 -8.14 -6.04
CA ALA A 2 14.90 -8.13 -6.58
C ALA A 2 15.13 -9.39 -7.42
N LEU A 3 16.06 -9.36 -8.36
CA LEU A 3 16.59 -10.54 -9.04
C LEU A 3 17.11 -11.50 -7.96
N GLY A 4 16.24 -12.39 -7.50
CA GLY A 4 16.34 -13.05 -6.21
C GLY A 4 17.31 -14.22 -6.25
N LEU A 5 18.03 -14.42 -5.15
CA LEU A 5 18.91 -15.58 -4.87
C LEU A 5 19.93 -15.97 -5.96
N CYS A 6 19.98 -15.25 -7.09
CA CYS A 6 20.81 -15.55 -8.25
C CYS A 6 22.29 -15.47 -7.90
N ASP A 7 22.64 -14.65 -6.90
CA ASP A 7 23.98 -14.57 -6.33
C ASP A 7 23.92 -14.61 -4.79
N HIS A 8 23.50 -15.77 -4.25
CA HIS A 8 23.41 -15.99 -2.80
C HIS A 8 24.75 -15.90 -2.05
N LYS A 9 25.87 -15.75 -2.75
CA LYS A 9 27.21 -15.63 -2.16
C LYS A 9 27.74 -14.20 -2.15
N ASP A 10 27.05 -13.25 -2.78
CA ASP A 10 27.42 -11.84 -2.76
C ASP A 10 27.16 -11.24 -1.36
N LEU A 11 28.25 -10.98 -0.62
CA LEU A 11 28.21 -10.38 0.71
C LEU A 11 27.65 -8.95 0.71
N ASP A 12 27.82 -8.19 -0.39
CA ASP A 12 27.24 -6.85 -0.51
C ASP A 12 25.73 -6.94 -0.74
N TYR A 13 25.27 -7.98 -1.45
CA TYR A 13 23.84 -8.28 -1.59
C TYR A 13 23.22 -8.65 -0.24
N GLU A 14 23.84 -9.58 0.51
CA GLU A 14 23.39 -9.94 1.85
C GLU A 14 23.34 -8.72 2.78
N ARG A 15 24.41 -7.92 2.83
CA ARG A 15 24.48 -6.69 3.64
C ARG A 15 23.34 -5.73 3.30
N ARG A 16 22.99 -5.58 2.02
CA ARG A 16 21.91 -4.70 1.57
C ARG A 16 20.54 -5.22 2.01
N LEU A 17 20.25 -6.51 1.81
CA LEU A 17 18.98 -7.10 2.23
C LEU A 17 18.76 -6.96 3.75
N ARG A 18 19.80 -7.25 4.55
CA ARG A 18 19.75 -7.06 6.01
C ARG A 18 19.47 -5.62 6.37
N LYS A 19 20.20 -4.67 5.76
CA LYS A 19 20.00 -3.23 6.01
C LYS A 19 18.60 -2.77 5.65
N TRP A 20 18.07 -3.18 4.49
CA TRP A 20 16.76 -2.73 4.03
C TRP A 20 15.61 -3.34 4.83
N ALA A 21 15.71 -4.62 5.22
CA ALA A 21 14.76 -5.22 6.15
C ALA A 21 14.81 -4.55 7.53
N GLY A 22 16.02 -4.23 8.01
CA GLY A 22 16.27 -3.54 9.28
C GLY A 22 15.56 -2.19 9.43
N LEU A 23 15.27 -1.50 8.30
CA LEU A 23 14.49 -0.25 8.28
C LEU A 23 13.06 -0.42 8.84
N TYR A 24 12.51 -1.64 8.84
CA TYR A 24 11.16 -1.94 9.30
C TYR A 24 11.14 -2.86 10.52
N MET A 25 12.31 -3.21 11.05
CA MET A 25 12.46 -4.08 12.22
C MET A 25 13.05 -3.33 13.42
N ASN A 26 13.06 -1.99 13.37
CA ASN A 26 13.65 -1.10 14.38
C ASN A 26 15.15 -1.40 14.66
N GLU A 27 15.86 -1.88 13.66
CA GLU A 27 17.31 -2.13 13.74
C GLU A 27 18.13 -0.87 13.40
N ASP A 28 17.49 0.15 12.82
CA ASP A 28 18.07 1.47 12.55
C ASP A 28 17.34 2.53 13.40
N PRO A 29 18.00 3.14 14.41
CA PRO A 29 17.38 4.15 15.27
C PRO A 29 17.02 5.44 14.53
N GLU A 30 17.61 5.71 13.37
CA GLU A 30 17.27 6.87 12.53
C GLU A 30 16.05 6.60 11.64
N ALA A 31 15.61 5.35 11.54
CA ALA A 31 14.47 4.93 10.73
C ALA A 31 13.43 4.15 11.54
N PRO A 32 12.77 4.77 12.54
CA PRO A 32 11.76 4.11 13.38
C PRO A 32 10.42 3.97 12.62
N ASN A 33 10.44 3.25 11.50
CA ASN A 33 9.29 3.10 10.60
C ASN A 33 8.21 2.17 11.16
N TYR A 34 8.58 1.20 12.00
CA TYR A 34 7.68 0.16 12.50
C TYR A 34 7.34 0.37 13.97
N ASP A 35 6.06 0.27 14.29
CA ASP A 35 5.57 0.20 15.67
C ASP A 35 5.24 -1.27 16.00
N PRO A 36 5.99 -1.93 16.90
CA PRO A 36 5.75 -3.33 17.24
C PRO A 36 4.56 -3.53 18.19
N GLU A 37 4.09 -2.48 18.88
CA GLU A 37 2.92 -2.58 19.76
C GLU A 37 1.65 -2.72 18.92
N HIS A 38 1.48 -1.80 17.97
CA HIS A 38 0.32 -1.78 17.08
C HIS A 38 0.53 -2.57 15.79
N LYS A 39 1.75 -3.07 15.52
CA LYS A 39 2.11 -3.81 14.29
C LYS A 39 1.77 -3.03 13.02
N ILE A 40 2.30 -1.81 12.94
CA ILE A 40 2.07 -0.88 11.83
C ILE A 40 3.36 -0.30 11.28
N ILE A 41 3.39 -0.05 9.98
CA ILE A 41 4.32 0.92 9.39
C ILE A 41 3.69 2.32 9.56
N ARG A 42 4.39 3.20 10.28
CA ARG A 42 3.82 4.42 10.88
C ARG A 42 3.43 5.52 9.88
N SER A 43 3.75 5.36 8.61
CA SER A 43 3.40 6.31 7.54
C SER A 43 3.44 5.62 6.18
N LEU A 44 2.57 6.00 5.24
CA LEU A 44 2.74 5.70 3.82
C LEU A 44 4.06 6.27 3.28
N TYR A 45 4.50 7.39 3.85
CA TYR A 45 5.70 8.10 3.45
C TYR A 45 6.82 7.76 4.45
N ASN A 46 7.56 6.69 4.16
CA ASN A 46 8.56 6.12 5.05
C ASN A 46 9.83 5.73 4.28
N GLY A 47 10.91 5.43 5.00
CA GLY A 47 12.18 5.01 4.38
C GLY A 47 13.37 5.12 5.32
N SER A 48 14.57 5.31 4.78
CA SER A 48 15.81 5.36 5.57
C SER A 48 15.96 6.59 6.47
N ARG A 49 15.01 7.53 6.42
CA ARG A 49 14.95 8.71 7.31
C ARG A 49 13.79 8.62 8.31
N GLY A 50 13.19 7.43 8.42
CA GLY A 50 12.01 7.21 9.23
C GLY A 50 10.70 7.65 8.56
N PRO A 51 9.59 7.56 9.30
CA PRO A 51 8.27 7.91 8.81
C PRO A 51 8.05 9.43 8.85
N LEU A 52 7.41 9.99 7.82
CA LEU A 52 6.93 11.37 7.86
C LEU A 52 5.60 11.40 8.64
N LEU A 53 5.62 12.02 9.83
CA LEU A 53 4.50 12.05 10.79
C LEU A 53 3.76 13.40 10.81
N ARG A 54 3.61 14.00 9.63
CA ARG A 54 2.79 15.18 9.38
C ARG A 54 2.06 15.00 8.06
N LYS A 55 1.06 15.83 7.78
CA LYS A 55 0.49 15.90 6.42
C LYS A 55 1.61 16.19 5.42
N ALA A 56 1.65 15.42 4.34
CA ALA A 56 2.56 15.68 3.24
C ALA A 56 2.10 16.93 2.48
N THR A 57 3.06 17.63 1.91
CA THR A 57 2.85 18.75 1.00
C THR A 57 3.14 18.29 -0.42
N ALA A 58 2.66 19.02 -1.42
CA ALA A 58 3.03 18.75 -2.80
C ALA A 58 4.56 18.71 -2.99
N LEU A 59 5.29 19.59 -2.30
CA LEU A 59 6.74 19.65 -2.37
C LEU A 59 7.43 18.37 -1.86
N ASP A 60 6.86 17.71 -0.85
CA ASP A 60 7.42 16.45 -0.35
C ASP A 60 7.44 15.37 -1.43
N TRP A 61 6.47 15.39 -2.35
CA TRP A 61 6.35 14.46 -3.48
C TRP A 61 7.13 14.92 -4.72
N THR A 62 7.09 16.21 -5.03
CA THR A 62 7.71 16.74 -6.25
C THR A 62 9.22 16.89 -6.14
N GLY A 63 9.75 17.08 -4.93
CA GLY A 63 11.13 17.50 -4.74
C GLY A 63 11.37 18.94 -5.23
N ASP A 64 12.64 19.29 -5.43
CA ASP A 64 13.05 20.63 -5.83
C ASP A 64 12.60 20.98 -7.26
N PRO A 65 12.44 22.29 -7.59
CA PRO A 65 12.18 22.74 -8.94
C PRO A 65 13.17 22.19 -9.95
N ILE A 66 12.65 21.69 -11.07
CA ILE A 66 13.44 21.17 -12.18
C ILE A 66 13.55 22.21 -13.30
N GLU A 67 14.62 22.10 -14.08
CA GLU A 67 14.82 22.92 -15.28
C GLU A 67 13.75 22.61 -16.35
N GLU A 68 13.07 23.64 -16.84
CA GLU A 68 12.05 23.49 -17.89
C GLU A 68 12.65 22.89 -19.16
N ASN A 69 11.90 22.02 -19.83
CA ASN A 69 12.28 21.35 -21.09
C ASN A 69 13.49 20.40 -21.03
N ARG A 70 14.08 20.16 -19.85
CA ARG A 70 15.17 19.18 -19.70
C ARG A 70 14.70 17.77 -19.41
N PHE A 71 13.55 17.62 -18.76
CA PHE A 71 13.01 16.34 -18.32
C PHE A 71 11.61 16.08 -18.88
N VAL A 72 11.30 14.80 -19.09
CA VAL A 72 9.94 14.35 -19.43
C VAL A 72 9.23 14.00 -18.12
N LEU A 73 8.15 14.71 -17.81
CA LEU A 73 7.32 14.45 -16.63
C LEU A 73 6.36 13.29 -16.92
N LEU A 74 6.49 12.20 -16.16
CA LEU A 74 5.88 10.91 -16.49
C LEU A 74 4.37 10.84 -16.28
N HIS A 75 3.74 11.78 -15.58
CA HIS A 75 2.27 11.87 -15.50
C HIS A 75 1.67 12.87 -16.49
N GLY A 76 2.47 13.34 -17.45
CA GLY A 76 2.03 14.23 -18.53
C GLY A 76 1.94 15.69 -18.13
N GLU A 77 2.50 16.10 -16.99
CA GLU A 77 2.58 17.50 -16.59
C GLU A 77 3.42 18.31 -17.59
N ARG A 78 2.99 19.54 -17.88
CA ARG A 78 3.65 20.42 -18.85
C ARG A 78 4.77 21.26 -18.23
N ASN A 79 4.73 21.44 -16.92
CA ASN A 79 5.67 22.26 -16.16
C ASN A 79 5.66 21.87 -14.68
N TYR A 80 6.61 22.42 -13.92
CA TYR A 80 6.75 22.14 -12.49
C TYR A 80 5.53 22.58 -11.65
N GLN A 81 4.80 23.62 -12.06
CA GLN A 81 3.59 24.05 -11.34
C GLN A 81 2.45 23.03 -11.46
N GLU A 82 2.31 22.40 -12.62
CA GLU A 82 1.37 21.28 -12.78
C GLU A 82 1.79 20.06 -11.96
N MET A 83 3.10 19.82 -11.81
CA MET A 83 3.61 18.77 -10.94
C MET A 83 3.25 19.05 -9.47
N LEU A 84 3.41 20.28 -8.99
CA LEU A 84 2.93 20.67 -7.66
C LEU A 84 1.41 20.55 -7.53
N ALA A 85 0.66 21.00 -8.53
CA ALA A 85 -0.80 20.90 -8.54
C ALA A 85 -1.29 19.45 -8.53
N HIS A 86 -0.54 18.52 -9.14
CA HIS A 86 -0.83 17.08 -9.10
C HIS A 86 -0.88 16.59 -7.65
N PHE A 87 0.13 16.91 -6.85
CA PHE A 87 0.29 16.36 -5.50
C PHE A 87 -0.44 17.15 -4.40
N LYS A 88 -1.22 18.17 -4.75
CA LYS A 88 -1.90 19.05 -3.77
C LYS A 88 -2.80 18.29 -2.79
N ASP A 89 -3.40 17.18 -3.22
CA ASP A 89 -4.36 16.39 -2.44
C ASP A 89 -3.70 15.16 -1.74
N TYR A 90 -2.39 14.92 -1.96
CA TYR A 90 -1.66 13.74 -1.48
C TYR A 90 -1.15 13.91 -0.05
N THR A 91 -2.01 14.38 0.85
CA THR A 91 -1.60 14.90 2.15
C THR A 91 -1.72 13.87 3.28
N ASP A 92 -2.68 12.94 3.17
CA ASP A 92 -3.06 12.00 4.23
C ASP A 92 -2.16 10.76 4.25
N ILE A 93 -0.91 10.94 4.69
CA ILE A 93 0.11 9.89 4.69
C ILE A 93 0.36 9.24 6.06
N ILE A 94 -0.19 9.81 7.13
CA ILE A 94 0.07 9.35 8.51
C ILE A 94 -0.60 8.01 8.75
N GLY A 95 0.09 7.11 9.45
CA GLY A 95 -0.41 5.78 9.76
C GLY A 95 -0.16 4.78 8.63
N ASP A 96 -0.65 3.57 8.84
CA ASP A 96 -0.40 2.46 7.94
C ASP A 96 -1.39 2.41 6.79
N HIS A 97 -0.93 1.92 5.65
CA HIS A 97 -1.69 1.82 4.41
C HIS A 97 -1.40 0.46 3.76
N PRO A 98 -2.36 -0.16 3.04
CA PRO A 98 -2.12 -1.46 2.42
C PRO A 98 -0.92 -1.46 1.45
N SER A 99 -0.59 -0.31 0.86
CA SER A 99 0.59 -0.15 0.00
C SER A 99 1.89 -0.47 0.72
N ASN A 100 1.97 -0.31 2.05
CA ASN A 100 3.14 -0.66 2.85
C ASN A 100 3.36 -2.17 2.96
N LEU A 101 2.37 -3.03 2.67
CA LEU A 101 2.57 -4.49 2.64
C LEU A 101 3.62 -4.91 1.61
N VAL A 102 3.95 -4.08 0.61
CA VAL A 102 5.07 -4.34 -0.30
C VAL A 102 6.43 -4.42 0.42
N ALA A 103 6.56 -3.77 1.59
CA ALA A 103 7.78 -3.83 2.42
C ALA A 103 8.06 -5.24 2.95
N THR A 104 7.03 -6.10 3.05
CA THR A 104 7.21 -7.51 3.41
C THR A 104 8.14 -8.25 2.44
N GLY A 105 8.28 -7.77 1.20
CA GLY A 105 9.24 -8.31 0.24
C GLY A 105 10.69 -8.21 0.71
N LEU A 106 11.03 -7.16 1.48
CA LEU A 106 12.37 -6.98 2.04
C LEU A 106 12.66 -8.01 3.14
N GLY A 107 11.67 -8.27 4.01
CA GLY A 107 11.77 -9.33 5.01
C GLY A 107 11.80 -10.72 4.38
N TYR A 108 10.96 -10.97 3.37
CA TYR A 108 10.95 -12.21 2.62
C TYR A 108 12.30 -12.48 1.95
N ASP A 109 12.85 -11.52 1.21
CA ASP A 109 14.14 -11.67 0.51
C ASP A 109 15.29 -11.91 1.51
N ALA A 110 15.29 -11.20 2.65
CA ALA A 110 16.28 -11.40 3.71
C ALA A 110 16.18 -12.80 4.34
N TYR A 111 14.96 -13.28 4.62
CA TYR A 111 14.74 -14.65 5.11
C TYR A 111 15.19 -15.69 4.08
N ALA A 112 14.78 -15.54 2.81
CA ALA A 112 15.10 -16.49 1.76
C ALA A 112 16.61 -16.64 1.54
N LEU A 113 17.37 -15.55 1.72
CA LEU A 113 18.84 -15.58 1.60
C LEU A 113 19.52 -16.15 2.85
N THR A 114 19.08 -15.74 4.05
CA THR A 114 19.85 -15.96 5.29
C THR A 114 19.33 -17.11 6.15
N GLY A 115 18.05 -17.48 6.00
CA GLY A 115 17.35 -18.42 6.87
C GLY A 115 17.06 -17.90 8.28
N GLU A 116 17.28 -16.61 8.57
CA GLU A 116 17.08 -16.07 9.91
C GLU A 116 15.61 -15.82 10.24
N GLU A 117 15.10 -16.53 11.24
CA GLU A 117 13.68 -16.53 11.64
C GLU A 117 13.11 -15.16 11.98
N LYS A 118 13.93 -14.20 12.43
CA LYS A 118 13.44 -12.84 12.73
C LYS A 118 12.75 -12.19 11.53
N TYR A 119 13.24 -12.44 10.31
CA TYR A 119 12.69 -11.86 9.09
C TYR A 119 11.35 -12.50 8.73
N ARG A 120 11.27 -13.83 8.82
CA ARG A 120 10.02 -14.58 8.63
C ARG A 120 8.97 -14.16 9.64
N ASN A 121 9.33 -14.12 10.92
CA ASN A 121 8.41 -13.78 12.00
C ASN A 121 7.85 -12.36 11.85
N TRP A 122 8.69 -11.39 11.47
CA TRP A 122 8.24 -10.02 11.23
C TRP A 122 7.24 -9.94 10.05
N VAL A 123 7.51 -10.63 8.93
CA VAL A 123 6.57 -10.66 7.80
C VAL A 123 5.23 -11.24 8.22
N LEU A 124 5.22 -12.38 8.90
CA LEU A 124 3.98 -13.05 9.30
C LEU A 124 3.21 -12.23 10.34
N GLU A 125 3.88 -11.69 11.37
CA GLU A 125 3.23 -10.83 12.36
C GLU A 125 2.54 -9.63 11.73
N TYR A 126 3.21 -8.99 10.77
CA TYR A 126 2.69 -7.80 10.12
C TYR A 126 1.52 -8.12 9.17
N VAL A 127 1.62 -9.20 8.39
CA VAL A 127 0.55 -9.63 7.48
C VAL A 127 -0.67 -10.15 8.25
N ASP A 128 -0.46 -10.89 9.35
CA ASP A 128 -1.53 -11.37 10.22
C ASP A 128 -2.32 -10.19 10.80
N ALA A 129 -1.64 -9.12 11.24
CA ALA A 129 -2.31 -7.91 11.71
C ALA A 129 -3.19 -7.26 10.63
N TRP A 130 -2.75 -7.26 9.37
CA TRP A 130 -3.56 -6.80 8.24
C TRP A 130 -4.73 -7.74 7.90
N ALA A 131 -4.56 -9.06 8.04
CA ALA A 131 -5.63 -10.03 7.91
C ALA A 131 -6.72 -9.82 8.98
N ASP A 132 -6.31 -9.57 10.22
CA ASP A 132 -7.22 -9.28 11.33
C ASP A 132 -8.01 -7.98 11.09
N ARG A 133 -7.33 -6.91 10.66
CA ARG A 133 -7.98 -5.64 10.28
C ARG A 133 -8.97 -5.80 9.14
N ALA A 134 -8.66 -6.63 8.14
CA ALA A 134 -9.62 -6.93 7.08
C ALA A 134 -10.86 -7.66 7.64
N ARG A 135 -10.67 -8.62 8.55
CA ARG A 135 -11.77 -9.35 9.20
C ARG A 135 -12.64 -8.41 10.03
N GLU A 136 -12.03 -7.51 10.80
CA GLU A 136 -12.72 -6.48 11.58
C GLU A 136 -13.47 -5.47 10.70
N ASN A 137 -12.99 -5.23 9.48
CA ASN A 137 -13.58 -4.32 8.50
C ASN A 137 -14.41 -5.05 7.43
N ASN A 138 -15.22 -6.03 7.84
CA ASN A 138 -16.17 -6.75 6.98
C ASN A 138 -15.54 -7.48 5.78
N GLY A 139 -14.32 -7.98 5.94
CA GLY A 139 -13.60 -8.71 4.91
C GLY A 139 -12.89 -7.80 3.89
N ILE A 140 -12.88 -6.49 4.09
CA ILE A 140 -12.25 -5.51 3.19
C ILE A 140 -11.05 -4.90 3.90
N LEU A 141 -9.89 -4.85 3.24
CA LEU A 141 -8.75 -4.13 3.81
C LEU A 141 -9.10 -2.66 4.01
N PRO A 142 -9.01 -2.13 5.25
CA PRO A 142 -9.06 -0.68 5.42
C PRO A 142 -7.87 -0.05 4.72
N SER A 143 -8.00 1.19 4.24
CA SER A 143 -6.89 1.89 3.59
C SER A 143 -6.06 2.75 4.53
N ASN A 144 -6.49 2.92 5.79
CA ASN A 144 -5.73 3.61 6.81
C ASN A 144 -5.83 2.92 8.17
N ILE A 145 -4.71 2.80 8.87
CA ILE A 145 -4.61 2.46 10.30
C ILE A 145 -3.90 3.60 11.03
N GLY A 146 -4.51 4.15 12.07
CA GLY A 146 -3.92 5.23 12.87
C GLY A 146 -2.70 4.79 13.65
N LEU A 147 -1.94 5.78 14.15
CA LEU A 147 -0.80 5.53 15.04
C LEU A 147 -1.19 4.91 16.38
N ASP A 148 -2.48 4.91 16.71
CA ASP A 148 -3.08 4.23 17.87
C ASP A 148 -3.59 2.82 17.53
N GLY A 149 -3.22 2.28 16.36
CA GLY A 149 -3.61 0.96 15.87
C GLY A 149 -5.06 0.86 15.37
N LYS A 150 -5.84 1.94 15.40
CA LYS A 150 -7.27 1.88 15.03
C LYS A 150 -7.49 2.04 13.54
N ILE A 151 -8.46 1.31 13.02
CA ILE A 151 -8.94 1.44 11.64
C ILE A 151 -9.44 2.87 11.38
N GLY A 152 -8.90 3.52 10.35
CA GLY A 152 -9.20 4.90 9.97
C GLY A 152 -8.69 5.94 10.97
N GLY A 153 -7.87 5.57 11.96
CA GLY A 153 -7.50 6.44 13.07
C GLY A 153 -6.74 7.71 12.68
N ALA A 154 -6.02 7.73 11.55
CA ALA A 154 -5.38 8.95 11.03
C ALA A 154 -6.25 9.73 10.03
N CYS A 155 -7.47 9.27 9.80
CA CYS A 155 -8.45 9.84 8.86
C CYS A 155 -9.83 10.01 9.51
N ASP A 156 -9.87 10.44 10.78
CA ASP A 156 -11.11 10.72 11.52
C ASP A 156 -12.09 9.53 11.57
N GLY A 157 -11.57 8.32 11.67
CA GLY A 157 -12.35 7.07 11.68
C GLY A 157 -12.81 6.59 10.30
N LYS A 158 -12.44 7.29 9.23
CA LYS A 158 -12.74 6.88 7.85
C LYS A 158 -11.80 5.74 7.45
N TRP A 159 -12.26 4.50 7.58
CA TRP A 159 -11.52 3.28 7.21
C TRP A 159 -11.03 3.29 5.74
N TRP A 160 -11.71 4.04 4.88
CA TRP A 160 -11.46 4.18 3.44
C TRP A 160 -10.58 5.40 3.08
N GLY A 161 -10.20 6.20 4.07
CA GLY A 161 -9.38 7.41 3.90
C GLY A 161 -7.90 7.10 3.62
N GLY A 162 -7.08 8.15 3.64
CA GLY A 162 -5.64 8.05 3.39
C GLY A 162 -5.28 8.32 1.93
N CYS A 163 -4.03 8.74 1.72
CA CYS A 163 -3.45 8.89 0.39
C CYS A 163 -3.43 7.54 -0.31
N TYR A 164 -3.91 7.50 -1.55
CA TYR A 164 -4.16 6.28 -2.31
C TYR A 164 -5.13 5.25 -1.70
N GLY A 165 -5.95 5.65 -0.72
CA GLY A 165 -6.99 4.81 -0.17
C GLY A 165 -8.21 4.63 -1.08
N TRP A 166 -9.24 3.95 -0.56
CA TRP A 166 -10.47 3.68 -1.30
C TRP A 166 -11.21 4.95 -1.74
N GLY A 167 -11.07 6.05 -1.00
CA GLY A 167 -11.68 7.34 -1.32
C GLY A 167 -10.80 8.27 -2.16
N PHE A 168 -9.61 7.84 -2.56
CA PHE A 168 -8.60 8.75 -3.10
C PHE A 168 -8.83 9.10 -4.58
N THR A 169 -9.60 10.17 -4.79
CA THR A 169 -9.84 10.79 -6.09
C THR A 169 -9.20 12.17 -6.13
N THR A 170 -8.30 12.37 -7.09
CA THR A 170 -7.56 13.63 -7.30
C THR A 170 -8.01 14.31 -8.59
N VAL A 171 -7.66 15.57 -8.80
CA VAL A 171 -7.90 16.26 -10.07
C VAL A 171 -6.63 16.26 -10.93
N ILE A 172 -6.76 15.83 -12.19
CA ILE A 172 -5.69 15.90 -13.17
C ILE A 172 -5.47 17.38 -13.56
N PRO A 173 -4.31 17.99 -13.24
CA PRO A 173 -4.11 19.43 -13.44
C PRO A 173 -4.18 19.87 -14.91
N GLN A 174 -3.89 18.98 -15.85
CA GLN A 174 -3.84 19.27 -17.28
C GLN A 174 -5.23 19.46 -17.92
N ASN A 175 -6.25 18.78 -17.40
CA ASN A 175 -7.58 18.73 -18.02
C ASN A 175 -8.76 18.86 -17.04
N GLY A 176 -8.50 18.95 -15.74
CA GLY A 176 -9.50 19.10 -14.69
C GLY A 176 -10.34 17.85 -14.40
N GLN A 177 -10.05 16.72 -15.05
CA GLN A 177 -10.82 15.49 -14.85
C GLN A 177 -10.44 14.80 -13.53
N PRO A 178 -11.41 14.13 -12.87
CA PRO A 178 -11.09 13.29 -11.72
C PRO A 178 -10.23 12.08 -12.14
N ALA A 179 -9.31 11.70 -11.25
CA ALA A 179 -8.52 10.49 -11.36
C ALA A 179 -8.63 9.70 -10.05
N HIS A 180 -9.14 8.47 -10.15
CA HIS A 180 -9.20 7.51 -9.06
C HIS A 180 -7.85 6.81 -8.95
N ARG A 181 -7.19 6.92 -7.79
CA ARG A 181 -5.80 6.46 -7.58
C ARG A 181 -5.71 5.51 -6.40
N ASN A 182 -6.64 4.59 -6.28
CA ASN A 182 -6.64 3.58 -5.23
C ASN A 182 -5.46 2.60 -5.44
N THR A 183 -4.59 2.47 -4.44
CA THR A 183 -3.48 1.51 -4.43
C THR A 183 -3.59 0.44 -3.35
N VAL A 184 -4.75 0.31 -2.68
CA VAL A 184 -5.08 -0.83 -1.81
C VAL A 184 -4.71 -2.18 -2.47
N PRO A 185 -4.90 -2.37 -3.79
CA PRO A 185 -4.43 -3.57 -4.48
C PRO A 185 -2.97 -3.98 -4.28
N LEU A 186 -2.06 -3.04 -4.03
CA LEU A 186 -0.64 -3.34 -3.77
C LEU A 186 -0.44 -4.17 -2.50
N GLY A 187 -1.44 -4.18 -1.61
CA GLY A 187 -1.48 -5.00 -0.41
C GLY A 187 -1.29 -6.50 -0.67
N ILE A 188 -1.61 -6.98 -1.87
CA ILE A 188 -1.52 -8.40 -2.23
C ILE A 188 -0.11 -8.97 -2.08
N ALA A 189 0.91 -8.11 -2.20
CA ALA A 189 2.31 -8.50 -2.02
C ALA A 189 2.55 -9.15 -0.64
N GLY A 190 1.95 -8.61 0.42
CA GLY A 190 2.08 -9.15 1.78
C GLY A 190 1.50 -10.55 1.90
N PHE A 191 0.27 -10.74 1.42
CA PHE A 191 -0.41 -12.05 1.46
C PHE A 191 0.29 -13.09 0.59
N GLY A 192 0.82 -12.69 -0.57
CA GLY A 192 1.65 -13.56 -1.41
C GLY A 192 2.95 -13.99 -0.72
N ASN A 193 3.65 -13.06 -0.07
CA ASN A 193 4.87 -13.38 0.68
C ASN A 193 4.59 -14.30 1.87
N ALA A 194 3.50 -14.06 2.62
CA ALA A 194 3.10 -14.94 3.72
C ALA A 194 2.73 -16.35 3.23
N LEU A 195 2.02 -16.47 2.11
CA LEU A 195 1.76 -17.75 1.46
C LEU A 195 3.06 -18.47 1.08
N LEU A 196 4.03 -17.78 0.47
CA LEU A 196 5.31 -18.39 0.10
C LEU A 196 6.11 -18.89 1.31
N LEU A 197 6.04 -18.19 2.45
CA LEU A 197 6.74 -18.54 3.69
C LEU A 197 6.11 -19.70 4.47
N THR A 198 4.85 -20.01 4.21
CA THR A 198 4.05 -20.91 5.07
C THR A 198 3.37 -22.05 4.31
N GLY A 199 3.06 -21.85 3.03
CA GLY A 199 2.14 -22.69 2.27
C GLY A 199 0.67 -22.54 2.68
N ASP A 200 0.33 -21.62 3.58
CA ASP A 200 -1.04 -21.46 4.08
C ASP A 200 -1.90 -20.62 3.14
N GLN A 201 -2.87 -21.29 2.51
CA GLN A 201 -3.85 -20.68 1.61
C GLN A 201 -4.79 -19.69 2.29
N SER A 202 -4.86 -19.67 3.63
CA SER A 202 -5.67 -18.70 4.37
C SER A 202 -5.25 -17.26 4.08
N TYR A 203 -3.97 -16.99 3.83
CA TYR A 203 -3.44 -15.67 3.50
C TYR A 203 -4.08 -15.09 2.23
N VAL A 204 -4.12 -15.88 1.15
CA VAL A 204 -4.76 -15.45 -0.11
C VAL A 204 -6.28 -15.55 -0.04
N GLY A 205 -6.82 -16.32 0.91
CA GLY A 205 -8.24 -16.32 1.27
C GLY A 205 -8.76 -14.98 1.77
N VAL A 206 -7.92 -14.16 2.43
CA VAL A 206 -8.26 -12.76 2.79
C VAL A 206 -8.58 -11.96 1.52
N TRP A 207 -7.77 -12.13 0.47
CA TRP A 207 -7.97 -11.42 -0.79
C TRP A 207 -9.22 -11.88 -1.53
N ARG A 208 -9.49 -13.21 -1.56
CA ARG A 208 -10.74 -13.77 -2.12
C ARG A 208 -11.96 -13.16 -1.44
N THR A 209 -11.94 -13.11 -0.11
CA THR A 209 -13.00 -12.49 0.70
C THR A 209 -13.19 -11.01 0.35
N MET A 210 -12.11 -10.26 0.18
CA MET A 210 -12.19 -8.84 -0.21
C MET A 210 -12.80 -8.65 -1.61
N LEU A 211 -12.38 -9.45 -2.59
CA LEU A 211 -12.95 -9.39 -3.94
C LEU A 211 -14.46 -9.64 -3.92
N ASP A 212 -14.90 -10.68 -3.19
CA ASP A 212 -16.32 -10.96 -3.02
C ASP A 212 -17.03 -9.80 -2.31
N ALA A 213 -16.49 -9.33 -1.18
CA ALA A 213 -17.07 -8.25 -0.39
C ALA A 213 -17.26 -6.95 -1.20
N VAL A 214 -16.29 -6.55 -2.02
CA VAL A 214 -16.42 -5.38 -2.90
C VAL A 214 -17.48 -5.65 -3.98
N ASN A 215 -17.37 -6.77 -4.69
CA ASN A 215 -18.24 -7.08 -5.83
C ASN A 215 -19.70 -7.37 -5.46
N MET A 216 -19.99 -7.75 -4.21
CA MET A 216 -21.37 -7.86 -3.70
C MET A 216 -22.12 -6.52 -3.73
N ASN A 217 -21.42 -5.38 -3.78
CA ASN A 217 -22.01 -4.05 -3.85
C ASN A 217 -22.36 -3.61 -5.29
N LYS A 218 -22.38 -4.55 -6.24
CA LYS A 218 -22.82 -4.29 -7.62
C LYS A 218 -24.26 -3.80 -7.69
N LYS A 219 -24.58 -3.07 -8.76
CA LYS A 219 -25.94 -2.57 -9.03
C LYS A 219 -26.29 -2.67 -10.51
N GLU A 220 -27.58 -2.71 -10.81
CA GLU A 220 -28.07 -2.57 -12.19
C GLU A 220 -28.17 -1.09 -12.56
N THR A 221 -27.64 -0.69 -13.72
CA THR A 221 -27.78 0.65 -14.29
C THR A 221 -27.94 0.50 -15.80
N ASP A 222 -29.03 1.06 -16.35
CA ASP A 222 -29.36 0.97 -17.79
C ASP A 222 -29.33 -0.46 -18.37
N GLY A 223 -29.72 -1.45 -17.56
CA GLY A 223 -29.76 -2.87 -17.96
C GLY A 223 -28.40 -3.57 -17.96
N GLN A 224 -27.36 -2.93 -17.41
CA GLN A 224 -26.04 -3.51 -17.21
C GLN A 224 -25.70 -3.58 -15.71
N THR A 225 -25.14 -4.71 -15.28
CA THR A 225 -24.54 -4.84 -13.95
C THR A 225 -23.25 -4.02 -13.88
N MET A 226 -23.15 -3.16 -12.89
CA MET A 226 -21.99 -2.30 -12.63
C MET A 226 -21.39 -2.60 -11.26
N TYR A 227 -20.07 -2.61 -11.14
CA TYR A 227 -19.31 -2.98 -9.93
C TYR A 227 -18.50 -1.79 -9.42
N PRO A 228 -18.43 -1.56 -8.10
CA PRO A 228 -17.71 -0.41 -7.56
C PRO A 228 -16.21 -0.65 -7.48
N ASN A 229 -15.43 0.44 -7.60
CA ASN A 229 -13.97 0.41 -7.47
C ASN A 229 -13.44 1.34 -6.37
N MET A 230 -14.30 2.21 -5.83
CA MET A 230 -13.95 3.24 -4.84
C MET A 230 -15.02 3.35 -3.74
N PHE A 231 -14.65 3.87 -2.58
CA PHE A 231 -15.55 4.10 -1.43
C PHE A 231 -15.30 5.45 -0.78
N GLY A 232 -16.35 6.21 -0.45
CA GLY A 232 -16.25 7.54 0.15
C GLY A 232 -17.37 7.86 1.13
N ASP A 233 -17.57 9.14 1.43
CA ASP A 233 -18.57 9.60 2.40
C ASP A 233 -20.02 9.17 2.04
N GLU A 234 -20.32 9.07 0.75
CA GLU A 234 -21.63 8.62 0.22
C GLU A 234 -21.69 7.11 -0.06
N GLY A 235 -20.68 6.35 0.38
CA GLY A 235 -20.56 4.90 0.14
C GLY A 235 -19.78 4.56 -1.13
N TRP A 236 -20.13 3.44 -1.75
CA TRP A 236 -19.46 2.93 -2.96
C TRP A 236 -19.68 3.85 -4.17
N TYR A 237 -18.63 4.12 -4.93
CA TYR A 237 -18.66 4.91 -6.16
C TYR A 237 -17.67 4.39 -7.20
N HIS A 238 -17.57 5.10 -8.34
CA HIS A 238 -16.78 4.68 -9.50
C HIS A 238 -17.16 3.27 -9.98
N PHE A 239 -18.42 3.15 -10.39
CA PHE A 239 -18.99 1.91 -10.88
C PHE A 239 -18.57 1.66 -12.34
N THR A 240 -18.03 0.48 -12.62
CA THR A 240 -17.58 0.04 -13.96
C THR A 240 -18.31 -1.23 -14.40
N PRO A 241 -18.40 -1.52 -15.71
CA PRO A 241 -18.99 -2.78 -16.21
C PRO A 241 -18.23 -4.04 -15.75
N GLU A 242 -16.93 -3.92 -15.51
CA GLU A 242 -16.07 -5.01 -15.07
C GLU A 242 -16.09 -5.17 -13.55
N PRO A 243 -16.10 -6.41 -13.02
CA PRO A 243 -15.89 -6.66 -11.60
C PRO A 243 -14.56 -6.11 -11.10
N PHE A 244 -14.53 -5.71 -9.83
CA PHE A 244 -13.28 -5.43 -9.13
C PHE A 244 -12.47 -6.74 -9.04
N ALA A 245 -11.42 -6.83 -9.85
CA ALA A 245 -10.62 -8.05 -10.02
C ALA A 245 -9.12 -7.82 -9.74
N ASN A 246 -8.78 -6.75 -9.03
CA ASN A 246 -7.40 -6.42 -8.68
C ASN A 246 -6.76 -7.52 -7.82
N GLY A 247 -5.74 -8.18 -8.36
CA GLY A 247 -5.09 -9.32 -7.72
C GLY A 247 -5.80 -10.67 -7.90
N ALA A 248 -6.92 -10.73 -8.63
CA ALA A 248 -7.63 -11.97 -8.91
C ALA A 248 -6.77 -12.98 -9.70
N LEU A 249 -5.98 -12.49 -10.67
CA LEU A 249 -5.08 -13.33 -11.45
C LEU A 249 -3.97 -13.94 -10.58
N ASN A 250 -3.42 -13.16 -9.65
CA ASN A 250 -2.41 -13.62 -8.71
C ASN A 250 -2.94 -14.79 -7.87
N ILE A 251 -4.05 -14.59 -7.16
CA ILE A 251 -4.63 -15.61 -6.27
C ILE A 251 -5.26 -16.81 -7.00
N TYR A 252 -5.43 -16.72 -8.32
CA TYR A 252 -5.83 -17.85 -9.15
C TYR A 252 -4.66 -18.80 -9.42
N PHE A 253 -3.44 -18.27 -9.58
CA PHE A 253 -2.23 -19.06 -9.80
C PHE A 253 -1.52 -19.50 -8.51
N TRP A 254 -1.96 -18.99 -7.36
CA TRP A 254 -1.39 -19.24 -6.04
C TRP A 254 -2.16 -20.29 -5.25
#